data_AF-E3GKM6-F1
#
_entry.id   AF-E3GKM6-F1
#
_cell.length_a   1.000
_cell.length_b   1.000
_cell.length_c   1.000
_cell.angle_alpha   90.00
_cell.angle_beta   90.00
_cell.angle_gamma   90.00
#
_symmetry.space_group_name_H-M   'P 1'
#
loop_
_entity.id
_entity.type
_entity.pdbx_description
1 polymer ?
#
loop_
_entity_poly.entity_id
_entity_poly.type
_entity_poly.pdbx_seq_one_letter_code
_entity_poly.pdbx_strand_id
1 'polypeptide(L)'
;MRKKVIYKEDAAVEELIEALEKQKGVHFTPEQCSAFHYGLSLGAEVEHCADPVYDGGQLRELFEAQAAGLDTRLMKNPAYSFGQMHEIAIGLKDGVNASVYANPSYTREHMSWMRRAMSRGIDIKNYPDFFKSAYAATRQYKALCNGLPEIGQHRYRIKARRVVETEYEIVVECSDFENLQEALEAVNAMTLESAQSVKNKLYEQKVQIRESRFSDPVCKSSRIELFMEEKTEKRGFCPDRINCTDI
;
A
#
# COMPACT_ATOMS: atom_id res chain seq x y z
N MET A 1 -16.19 6.65 -5.44
CA MET A 1 -15.43 7.74 -6.09
C MET A 1 -13.95 7.40 -6.02
N ARG A 2 -13.31 7.13 -7.17
CA ARG A 2 -11.88 6.84 -7.27
C ARG A 2 -11.09 8.12 -6.93
N LYS A 3 -10.28 8.12 -5.88
CA LYS A 3 -9.35 9.22 -5.61
C LYS A 3 -8.16 9.06 -6.55
N LYS A 4 -8.04 9.97 -7.52
CA LYS A 4 -6.83 10.17 -8.31
C LYS A 4 -5.71 10.51 -7.32
N VAL A 5 -4.75 9.61 -7.18
CA VAL A 5 -3.47 9.91 -6.53
C VAL A 5 -2.69 10.69 -7.58
N ILE A 6 -2.54 11.99 -7.35
CA ILE A 6 -1.64 12.82 -8.16
C ILE A 6 -0.30 12.66 -7.46
N TYR A 7 0.59 11.90 -8.09
CA TYR A 7 1.98 11.82 -7.70
C TYR A 7 2.62 13.15 -8.08
N LYS A 8 3.57 13.62 -7.28
CA LYS A 8 4.45 14.72 -7.68
C LYS A 8 5.02 14.30 -9.04
N GLU A 9 4.84 15.12 -10.07
CA GLU A 9 5.52 14.97 -11.37
C GLU A 9 7.01 15.10 -11.07
N ASP A 10 7.60 14.00 -10.60
CA ASP A 10 9.03 13.87 -10.49
C ASP A 10 9.49 13.66 -11.93
N ALA A 11 10.07 14.71 -12.51
CA ALA A 11 10.50 14.72 -13.90
C ALA A 11 11.36 13.49 -14.22
N ALA A 12 12.15 12.97 -13.27
CA ALA A 12 12.93 11.77 -13.45
C ALA A 12 12.07 10.51 -13.61
N VAL A 13 10.92 10.43 -12.92
CA VAL A 13 9.99 9.30 -13.03
C VAL A 13 9.22 9.36 -14.34
N GLU A 14 8.77 10.54 -14.76
CA GLU A 14 8.10 10.70 -16.06
C GLU A 14 9.07 10.42 -17.21
N GLU A 15 10.31 10.91 -17.16
CA GLU A 15 11.38 10.57 -18.12
C GLU A 15 11.65 9.06 -18.18
N LEU A 16 11.64 8.38 -17.03
CA LEU A 16 11.78 6.92 -16.97
C LEU A 16 10.59 6.21 -17.65
N ILE A 17 9.36 6.63 -17.38
CA ILE A 17 8.16 6.05 -17.99
C ILE A 17 8.20 6.26 -19.50
N GLU A 18 8.49 7.48 -19.97
CA GLU A 18 8.63 7.79 -21.40
C GLU A 18 9.73 6.94 -22.06
N ALA A 19 10.87 6.75 -21.40
CA ALA A 19 11.95 5.91 -21.89
C ALA A 19 11.52 4.43 -21.99
N LEU A 20 10.79 3.91 -20.99
CA LEU A 20 10.25 2.54 -21.00
C LEU A 20 9.20 2.35 -22.10
N GLU A 21 8.30 3.32 -22.29
CA GLU A 21 7.31 3.32 -23.38
C GLU A 21 7.98 3.28 -24.75
N LYS A 22 8.99 4.14 -24.96
CA LYS A 22 9.77 4.16 -26.20
C LYS A 22 10.55 2.87 -26.44
N GLN A 23 11.16 2.32 -25.39
CA GLN A 23 11.91 1.06 -25.48
C GLN A 23 11.01 -0.12 -25.85
N LYS A 24 9.78 -0.15 -25.33
CA LYS A 24 8.84 -1.26 -25.50
C LYS A 24 7.86 -1.06 -26.65
N GLY A 25 7.76 0.14 -27.19
CA GLY A 25 6.79 0.50 -28.24
C GLY A 25 5.34 0.41 -27.75
N VAL A 26 5.08 0.73 -26.48
CA VAL A 26 3.77 0.66 -25.84
C VAL A 26 3.50 1.93 -25.04
N HIS A 27 2.23 2.21 -24.76
CA HIS A 27 1.85 3.19 -23.75
C HIS A 27 1.31 2.48 -22.51
N PHE A 28 1.78 2.88 -21.34
CA PHE A 28 1.28 2.37 -20.08
C PHE A 28 -0.03 3.06 -19.69
N THR A 29 -0.90 2.31 -19.03
CA THR A 29 -2.15 2.87 -18.50
C THR A 29 -1.87 3.75 -17.27
N PRO A 30 -2.77 4.68 -16.93
CA PRO A 30 -2.64 5.48 -15.70
C PRO A 30 -2.50 4.61 -14.43
N GLU A 31 -3.13 3.44 -14.39
CA GLU A 31 -2.98 2.48 -13.29
C GLU A 31 -1.57 1.88 -13.23
N GLN A 32 -0.95 1.58 -14.38
CA GLN A 32 0.43 1.09 -14.47
C GLN A 32 1.43 2.19 -14.09
N CYS A 33 1.28 3.42 -14.60
CA CYS A 33 2.12 4.55 -14.20
C CYS A 33 2.03 4.80 -12.70
N SER A 34 0.82 4.77 -12.13
CA SER A 34 0.62 4.85 -10.68
C SER A 34 1.33 3.73 -9.91
N ALA A 35 1.42 2.53 -10.47
CA ALA A 35 2.18 1.43 -9.87
C ALA A 35 3.69 1.70 -9.93
N PHE A 36 4.21 2.29 -11.01
CA PHE A 36 5.63 2.67 -11.12
C PHE A 36 6.04 3.72 -10.09
N HIS A 37 5.29 4.83 -9.96
CA HIS A 37 5.57 5.81 -8.90
C HIS A 37 5.57 5.16 -7.52
N TYR A 38 4.62 4.25 -7.28
CA TYR A 38 4.55 3.52 -6.01
C TYR A 38 5.75 2.61 -5.80
N GLY A 39 6.14 1.80 -6.80
CA GLY A 39 7.32 0.94 -6.73
C GLY A 39 8.60 1.71 -6.45
N LEU A 40 8.82 2.83 -7.16
CA LEU A 40 9.96 3.71 -6.92
C LEU A 40 9.94 4.30 -5.51
N SER A 41 8.77 4.68 -4.98
CA SER A 41 8.67 5.18 -3.60
C SER A 41 9.02 4.13 -2.53
N LEU A 42 8.97 2.84 -2.89
CA LEU A 42 9.40 1.73 -2.04
C LEU A 42 10.87 1.35 -2.25
N GLY A 43 11.56 1.98 -3.22
CA GLY A 43 12.91 1.59 -3.64
C GLY A 43 12.96 0.31 -4.48
N ALA A 44 11.85 -0.09 -5.12
CA ALA A 44 11.83 -1.22 -6.05
C ALA A 44 12.45 -0.84 -7.40
N GLU A 45 13.15 -1.78 -8.03
CA GLU A 45 13.68 -1.63 -9.39
C GLU A 45 12.53 -1.88 -10.39
N VAL A 46 11.89 -0.81 -10.84
CA VAL A 46 10.65 -0.90 -11.62
C VAL A 46 10.87 -1.42 -13.04
N GLU A 47 12.02 -1.13 -13.63
CA GLU A 47 12.36 -1.41 -15.03
C GLU A 47 12.30 -2.91 -15.35
N HIS A 48 12.70 -3.75 -14.38
CA HIS A 48 12.74 -5.19 -14.55
C HIS A 48 11.34 -5.84 -14.55
N CYS A 49 10.34 -5.17 -13.99
CA CYS A 49 8.97 -5.65 -13.91
C CYS A 49 7.99 -4.81 -14.74
N ALA A 50 8.45 -3.72 -15.35
CA ALA A 50 7.65 -2.83 -16.21
C ALA A 50 7.30 -3.54 -17.53
N ASP A 51 6.28 -4.39 -17.50
CA ASP A 51 5.76 -5.08 -18.67
C ASP A 51 4.26 -4.76 -18.84
N PRO A 52 3.83 -4.27 -20.01
CA PRO A 52 2.43 -3.91 -20.26
C PRO A 52 1.46 -5.10 -20.12
N VAL A 53 1.94 -6.34 -20.09
CA VAL A 53 1.14 -7.54 -19.85
C VAL A 53 0.53 -7.57 -18.43
N TYR A 54 1.12 -6.84 -17.48
CA TYR A 54 0.63 -6.75 -16.10
C TYR A 54 -0.24 -5.50 -15.89
N ASP A 55 -1.40 -5.65 -15.27
CA ASP A 55 -2.19 -4.51 -14.80
C ASP A 55 -1.52 -3.80 -13.60
N GLY A 56 -1.98 -2.59 -13.28
CA GLY A 56 -1.42 -1.80 -12.19
C GLY A 56 -1.53 -2.46 -10.80
N GLY A 57 -2.49 -3.35 -10.58
CA GLY A 57 -2.59 -4.13 -9.35
C GLY A 57 -1.53 -5.22 -9.29
N GLN A 58 -1.31 -5.95 -10.38
CA GLN A 58 -0.26 -6.98 -10.49
C GLN A 58 1.13 -6.37 -10.30
N LEU A 59 1.40 -5.22 -10.94
CA LEU A 59 2.66 -4.50 -10.77
C LEU A 59 2.89 -4.06 -9.31
N ARG A 60 1.86 -3.57 -8.62
CA ARG A 60 1.95 -3.20 -7.20
C ARG A 60 2.36 -4.39 -6.33
N GLU A 61 1.73 -5.55 -6.51
CA GLU A 61 2.09 -6.75 -5.74
C GLU A 61 3.54 -7.19 -6.01
N LEU A 62 4.03 -7.09 -7.26
CA LEU A 62 5.43 -7.37 -7.59
C LEU A 62 6.38 -6.40 -6.90
N PHE A 63 6.10 -5.10 -6.94
CA PHE A 63 6.95 -4.08 -6.33
C PHE A 63 6.97 -4.19 -4.81
N GLU A 64 5.83 -4.44 -4.16
CA GLU A 64 5.78 -4.65 -2.71
C GLU A 64 6.56 -5.90 -2.30
N ALA A 65 6.38 -7.01 -3.02
CA ALA A 65 7.11 -8.24 -2.74
C ALA A 65 8.63 -8.08 -2.95
N GLN A 66 9.03 -7.40 -4.03
CA GLN A 66 10.43 -7.08 -4.32
C GLN A 66 11.05 -6.18 -3.24
N ALA A 67 10.36 -5.09 -2.86
CA ALA A 67 10.81 -4.18 -1.81
C ALA A 67 10.90 -4.86 -0.43
N ALA A 68 10.07 -5.88 -0.18
CA ALA A 68 10.14 -6.73 0.99
C ALA A 68 11.23 -7.82 0.91
N GLY A 69 12.01 -7.88 -0.17
CA GLY A 69 13.09 -8.85 -0.37
C GLY A 69 12.63 -10.28 -0.71
N LEU A 70 11.39 -10.45 -1.19
CA LEU A 70 10.84 -11.75 -1.56
C LEU A 70 11.28 -12.19 -2.97
N ASP A 71 11.46 -13.50 -3.19
CA ASP A 71 11.65 -14.05 -4.53
C ASP A 71 10.33 -14.01 -5.32
N THR A 72 10.21 -13.05 -6.23
CA THR A 72 9.00 -12.80 -7.02
C THR A 72 8.85 -13.72 -8.24
N ARG A 73 9.77 -14.65 -8.51
CA ARG A 73 9.72 -15.52 -9.70
C ARG A 73 8.39 -16.24 -9.87
N LEU A 74 7.82 -16.74 -8.78
CA LEU A 74 6.53 -17.45 -8.81
C LEU A 74 5.34 -16.51 -9.10
N MET A 75 5.48 -15.22 -8.78
CA MET A 75 4.46 -14.19 -9.03
C MET A 75 4.51 -13.66 -10.47
N LYS A 76 5.65 -13.78 -11.16
CA LYS A 76 5.85 -13.29 -12.54
C LYS A 76 5.15 -14.15 -13.60
N ASN A 77 3.84 -14.31 -13.46
CA ASN A 77 2.97 -14.92 -14.45
C ASN A 77 1.70 -14.06 -14.59
N PRO A 78 1.48 -13.41 -15.75
CA PRO A 78 0.35 -12.49 -15.94
C PRO A 78 -1.02 -13.17 -15.90
N ALA A 79 -1.08 -14.50 -15.96
CA ALA A 79 -2.34 -15.24 -15.79
C ALA A 79 -2.89 -15.17 -14.35
N TYR A 80 -2.08 -14.78 -13.36
CA TYR A 80 -2.56 -14.52 -12.01
C TYR A 80 -3.21 -13.15 -11.91
N SER A 81 -4.43 -13.06 -11.40
CA SER A 81 -4.97 -11.80 -10.87
C SER A 81 -4.09 -11.24 -9.75
N PHE A 82 -4.10 -9.92 -9.53
CA PHE A 82 -3.42 -9.30 -8.39
C PHE A 82 -3.80 -9.96 -7.06
N GLY A 83 -5.06 -10.41 -6.91
CA GLY A 83 -5.52 -11.13 -5.73
C GLY A 83 -4.87 -12.50 -5.51
N GLN A 84 -4.55 -13.24 -6.59
CA GLN A 84 -3.78 -14.48 -6.50
C GLN A 84 -2.30 -14.20 -6.19
N MET A 85 -1.71 -13.17 -6.83
CA MET A 85 -0.34 -12.72 -6.54
C MET A 85 -0.17 -12.33 -5.07
N HIS A 86 -1.18 -11.67 -4.50
CA HIS A 86 -1.23 -11.33 -3.08
C HIS A 86 -1.16 -12.57 -2.17
N GLU A 87 -1.93 -13.62 -2.46
CA GLU A 87 -1.86 -14.86 -1.66
C GLU A 87 -0.52 -15.59 -1.84
N ILE A 88 0.13 -15.48 -3.00
CA ILE A 88 1.51 -15.98 -3.20
C ILE A 88 2.48 -15.19 -2.32
N ALA A 89 2.43 -13.85 -2.36
CA ALA A 89 3.28 -12.97 -1.58
C ALA A 89 3.15 -13.21 -0.06
N ILE A 90 1.91 -13.37 0.44
CA ILE A 90 1.68 -13.73 1.86
C ILE A 90 2.34 -15.07 2.19
N GLY A 91 2.16 -16.10 1.35
CA GLY A 91 2.78 -17.40 1.60
C GLY A 91 4.29 -17.33 1.65
N LEU A 92 4.92 -16.62 0.71
CA LEU A 92 6.37 -16.39 0.71
C LEU A 92 6.84 -15.67 1.98
N LYS A 93 6.12 -14.62 2.41
CA LYS A 93 6.40 -13.88 3.64
C LYS A 93 6.27 -14.72 4.90
N ASP A 94 5.27 -15.62 4.94
CA ASP A 94 5.03 -16.55 6.05
C ASP A 94 5.98 -17.77 6.02
N GLY A 95 6.90 -17.86 5.05
CA GLY A 95 7.82 -19.00 4.89
C GLY A 95 7.14 -20.29 4.40
N VAL A 96 5.92 -20.19 3.86
CA VAL A 96 5.18 -21.30 3.26
C VAL A 96 5.65 -21.49 1.82
N ASN A 97 5.85 -22.75 1.41
CA ASN A 97 6.20 -23.06 0.03
C ASN A 97 5.00 -22.81 -0.92
N ALA A 98 4.92 -21.60 -1.46
CA ALA A 98 3.82 -21.18 -2.31
C ALA A 98 3.70 -21.98 -3.62
N SER A 99 4.76 -22.64 -4.09
CA SER A 99 4.71 -23.45 -5.32
C SER A 99 3.74 -24.63 -5.24
N VAL A 100 3.30 -25.02 -4.03
CA VAL A 100 2.32 -26.09 -3.82
C VAL A 100 0.89 -25.67 -4.17
N TYR A 101 0.55 -24.38 -4.03
CA TYR A 101 -0.81 -23.88 -4.26
C TYR A 101 -0.91 -22.75 -5.30
N ALA A 102 0.22 -22.18 -5.71
CA ALA A 102 0.26 -21.16 -6.76
C ALA A 102 -0.14 -21.77 -8.10
N ASN A 103 -1.39 -21.54 -8.52
CA ASN A 103 -1.90 -22.01 -9.80
C ASN A 103 -2.91 -20.99 -10.37
N PRO A 104 -2.69 -20.44 -11.58
CA PRO A 104 -3.57 -19.43 -12.15
C PRO A 104 -5.00 -19.93 -12.38
N SER A 105 -5.23 -21.25 -12.46
CA SER A 105 -6.58 -21.83 -12.56
C SER A 105 -7.35 -21.84 -11.24
N TYR A 106 -6.69 -21.63 -10.10
CA TYR A 106 -7.34 -21.57 -8.79
C TYR A 106 -7.81 -20.17 -8.49
N THR A 107 -9.02 -20.02 -7.95
CA THR A 107 -9.45 -18.69 -7.49
C THR A 107 -8.57 -18.22 -6.33
N ARG A 108 -8.51 -16.89 -6.13
CA ARG A 108 -7.87 -16.31 -4.93
C ARG A 108 -8.33 -17.00 -3.64
N GLU A 109 -9.64 -17.22 -3.50
CA GLU A 109 -10.20 -17.85 -2.31
C GLU A 109 -9.67 -19.27 -2.11
N HIS A 110 -9.60 -20.06 -3.20
CA HIS A 110 -9.05 -21.41 -3.16
C HIS A 110 -7.59 -21.41 -2.70
N MET A 111 -6.75 -20.55 -3.29
CA MET A 111 -5.35 -20.38 -2.88
C MET A 111 -5.24 -19.94 -1.42
N SER A 112 -6.13 -19.06 -0.94
CA SER A 112 -6.12 -18.60 0.45
C SER A 112 -6.37 -19.75 1.42
N TRP A 113 -7.32 -20.65 1.14
CA TRP A 113 -7.58 -21.81 2.00
C TRP A 113 -6.41 -22.79 2.05
N MET A 114 -5.78 -23.06 0.90
CA MET A 114 -4.58 -23.91 0.82
C MET A 114 -3.42 -23.30 1.60
N ARG A 115 -3.14 -21.99 1.39
CA ARG A 115 -2.13 -21.24 2.15
C ARG A 115 -2.40 -21.28 3.66
N ARG A 116 -3.64 -20.99 4.09
CA ARG A 116 -4.03 -21.00 5.52
C ARG A 116 -3.82 -22.36 6.19
N ALA A 117 -4.07 -23.45 5.47
CA ALA A 117 -3.79 -24.80 5.94
C ALA A 117 -2.28 -25.02 6.11
N MET A 118 -1.49 -24.66 5.10
CA MET A 118 -0.04 -24.80 5.15
C MET A 118 0.62 -23.92 6.22
N SER A 119 0.13 -22.69 6.44
CA SER A 119 0.58 -21.81 7.54
C SER A 119 0.32 -22.40 8.93
N ARG A 120 -0.54 -23.42 9.05
CA ARG A 120 -0.77 -24.19 10.28
C ARG A 120 0.10 -25.44 10.40
N GLY A 121 0.99 -25.68 9.44
CA GLY A 121 1.76 -26.91 9.36
C GLY A 121 0.97 -28.10 8.82
N ILE A 122 -0.21 -27.89 8.22
CA ILE A 122 -0.96 -28.96 7.55
C ILE A 122 -0.29 -29.22 6.20
N ASP A 123 0.23 -30.44 6.02
CA ASP A 123 0.65 -30.91 4.70
C ASP A 123 -0.58 -31.25 3.85
N ILE A 124 -1.00 -30.27 3.04
CA ILE A 124 -2.20 -30.37 2.21
C ILE A 124 -2.10 -31.48 1.15
N LYS A 125 -0.91 -31.97 0.81
CA LYS A 125 -0.73 -33.08 -0.14
C LYS A 125 -1.33 -34.39 0.37
N ASN A 126 -1.46 -34.54 1.68
CA ASN A 126 -2.11 -35.70 2.30
C ASN A 126 -3.66 -35.66 2.21
N TYR A 127 -4.23 -34.57 1.69
CA TYR A 127 -5.66 -34.33 1.69
C TYR A 127 -6.13 -33.86 0.30
N PRO A 128 -6.55 -34.79 -0.58
CA PRO A 128 -6.93 -34.48 -1.96
C PRO A 128 -8.03 -33.43 -2.12
N ASP A 129 -8.88 -33.25 -1.10
CA ASP A 129 -9.96 -32.27 -1.10
C ASP A 129 -9.46 -30.82 -1.25
N PHE A 130 -8.22 -30.51 -0.84
CA PHE A 130 -7.62 -29.19 -1.09
C PHE A 130 -7.45 -28.87 -2.57
N PHE A 131 -7.37 -29.88 -3.45
CA PHE A 131 -7.12 -29.67 -4.87
C PHE A 131 -8.38 -29.77 -5.73
N LYS A 132 -9.53 -30.18 -5.15
CA LYS A 132 -10.79 -30.38 -5.89
C LYS A 132 -11.52 -29.07 -6.20
N SER A 133 -11.69 -28.21 -5.19
CA SER A 133 -12.36 -26.91 -5.32
C SER A 133 -12.14 -26.06 -4.07
N ALA A 134 -12.38 -24.75 -4.18
CA ALA A 134 -12.38 -23.86 -3.02
C ALA A 134 -13.30 -24.36 -1.89
N TYR A 135 -14.49 -24.87 -2.24
CA TYR A 135 -15.45 -25.41 -1.27
C TYR A 135 -14.92 -26.66 -0.56
N ALA A 136 -14.36 -27.61 -1.31
CA ALA A 136 -13.78 -28.84 -0.74
C ALA A 136 -12.57 -28.51 0.16
N ALA A 137 -11.69 -27.62 -0.30
CA ALA A 137 -10.57 -27.10 0.50
C ALA A 137 -11.05 -26.44 1.80
N THR A 138 -12.07 -25.58 1.72
CA THR A 138 -12.68 -24.92 2.89
C THR A 138 -13.22 -25.94 3.88
N ARG A 139 -13.97 -26.94 3.39
CA ARG A 139 -14.56 -27.99 4.23
C ARG A 139 -13.50 -28.84 4.89
N GLN A 140 -12.48 -29.26 4.14
CA GLN A 140 -11.38 -30.07 4.65
C GLN A 140 -10.57 -29.30 5.70
N TYR A 141 -10.23 -28.04 5.41
CA TYR A 141 -9.56 -27.16 6.35
C TYR A 141 -10.36 -27.02 7.67
N LYS A 142 -11.66 -26.74 7.59
CA LYS A 142 -12.54 -26.62 8.77
C LYS A 142 -12.60 -27.91 9.58
N ALA A 143 -12.67 -29.07 8.92
CA ALA A 143 -12.67 -30.38 9.57
C ALA A 143 -11.35 -30.64 10.30
N LEU A 144 -10.20 -30.39 9.65
CA LEU A 144 -8.88 -30.57 10.25
C LEU A 144 -8.62 -29.61 11.41
N CYS A 145 -9.23 -28.43 11.38
CA CYS A 145 -9.10 -27.44 12.45
C CYS A 145 -10.07 -27.67 13.62
N ASN A 146 -10.96 -28.68 13.63
CA ASN A 146 -11.90 -28.96 14.73
C ASN A 146 -12.72 -27.75 15.23
N GLY A 147 -13.00 -26.75 14.38
CA GLY A 147 -13.65 -25.50 14.83
C GLY A 147 -12.77 -24.60 15.72
N LEU A 148 -11.47 -24.88 15.84
CA LEU A 148 -10.50 -23.95 16.42
C LEU A 148 -10.59 -22.61 15.68
N PRO A 149 -10.57 -21.49 16.41
CA PRO A 149 -10.68 -20.18 15.79
C PRO A 149 -9.59 -20.00 14.74
N GLU A 150 -9.91 -19.26 13.68
CA GLU A 150 -8.90 -18.87 12.71
C GLU A 150 -7.77 -18.11 13.47
N ILE A 151 -6.54 -18.65 13.50
CA ILE A 151 -5.31 -17.89 13.79
C ILE A 151 -5.41 -16.61 12.95
N GLY A 152 -5.63 -15.48 13.62
CA GLY A 152 -6.11 -14.24 13.00
C GLY A 152 -7.32 -13.59 13.67
N GLN A 153 -7.92 -14.18 14.72
CA GLN A 153 -9.05 -13.59 15.45
C GLN A 153 -8.70 -12.35 16.31
N HIS A 154 -7.49 -11.80 16.19
CA HIS A 154 -7.18 -10.50 16.77
C HIS A 154 -7.75 -9.42 15.84
N ARG A 155 -8.85 -8.81 16.28
CA ARG A 155 -9.43 -7.67 15.59
C ARG A 155 -8.57 -6.44 15.89
N TYR A 156 -7.65 -6.13 14.99
CA TYR A 156 -6.89 -4.89 15.06
C TYR A 156 -7.74 -3.74 14.53
N ARG A 157 -7.79 -2.64 15.29
CA ARG A 157 -8.29 -1.36 14.79
C ARG A 157 -7.10 -0.59 14.23
N ILE A 158 -7.06 -0.48 12.91
CA ILE A 158 -6.07 0.32 12.19
C ILE A 158 -6.76 1.62 11.80
N LYS A 159 -6.19 2.75 12.21
CA LYS A 159 -6.53 4.07 11.68
C LYS A 159 -5.56 4.40 10.56
N ALA A 160 -6.10 4.79 9.41
CA ALA A 160 -5.32 5.34 8.31
C ALA A 160 -5.51 6.85 8.28
N ARG A 161 -4.42 7.62 8.40
CA ARG A 161 -4.40 9.07 8.16
C ARG A 161 -3.77 9.30 6.80
N ARG A 162 -4.51 9.93 5.89
CA ARG A 162 -3.93 10.46 4.66
C ARG A 162 -3.31 11.82 4.98
N VAL A 163 -1.99 11.91 4.92
CA VAL A 163 -1.27 13.18 4.98
C VAL A 163 -1.09 13.66 3.54
N VAL A 164 -1.51 14.90 3.27
CA VAL A 164 -1.29 15.56 1.98
C VAL A 164 -0.41 16.76 2.27
N GLU A 165 0.83 16.70 1.83
CA GLU A 165 1.76 17.82 1.92
C GLU A 165 1.69 18.56 0.59
N THR A 166 1.55 19.88 0.65
CA THR A 166 1.47 20.75 -0.53
C THR A 166 2.42 21.91 -0.30
N GLU A 167 3.48 21.99 -1.10
CA GLU A 167 4.49 23.05 -0.98
C GLU A 167 4.20 24.12 -2.02
N TYR A 168 4.28 25.37 -1.58
CA TYR A 168 4.11 26.55 -2.40
C TYR A 168 5.40 27.35 -2.35
N GLU A 169 5.83 27.86 -3.50
CA GLU A 169 6.96 28.77 -3.58
C GLU A 169 6.45 30.20 -3.77
N ILE A 170 7.07 31.14 -3.08
CA ILE A 170 6.78 32.57 -3.21
C ILE A 170 8.10 33.26 -3.51
N VAL A 171 8.20 33.88 -4.68
CA VAL A 171 9.34 34.71 -5.04
C VAL A 171 9.09 36.12 -4.52
N VAL A 172 9.96 36.60 -3.65
CA VAL A 172 9.88 37.93 -3.04
C VAL A 172 11.10 38.74 -3.46
N GLU A 173 10.88 39.95 -3.96
CA GLU A 173 11.95 40.90 -4.26
C GLU A 173 11.93 42.02 -3.23
N CYS A 174 12.84 41.97 -2.26
CA CYS A 174 12.99 43.02 -1.26
C CYS A 174 14.35 43.71 -1.38
N SER A 175 14.37 45.02 -1.19
CA SER A 175 15.60 45.80 -1.02
C SER A 175 16.14 45.78 0.41
N ASP A 176 15.32 45.34 1.37
CA ASP A 176 15.60 45.33 2.81
C ASP A 176 15.35 43.91 3.35
N PHE A 177 16.44 43.20 3.63
CA PHE A 177 16.42 41.80 4.08
C PHE A 177 15.98 41.65 5.53
N GLU A 178 16.33 42.62 6.40
CA GLU A 178 15.93 42.56 7.83
C GLU A 178 14.42 42.69 7.97
N ASN A 179 13.81 43.60 7.19
CA ASN A 179 12.36 43.75 7.15
C ASN A 179 11.65 42.47 6.65
N LEU A 180 12.21 41.80 5.64
CA LEU A 180 11.68 40.52 5.17
C LEU A 180 11.76 39.44 6.25
N GLN A 181 12.88 39.35 6.96
CA GLN A 181 13.06 38.36 8.01
C GLN A 181 12.08 38.59 9.17
N GLU A 182 11.92 39.83 9.63
CA GLU A 182 10.94 40.20 10.66
C GLU A 182 9.50 39.86 10.22
N ALA A 183 9.15 40.15 8.97
CA ALA A 183 7.84 39.81 8.41
C ALA A 183 7.61 38.30 8.37
N LEU A 184 8.63 37.51 7.98
CA LEU A 184 8.54 36.05 7.97
C LEU A 184 8.40 35.47 9.38
N GLU A 185 9.16 35.96 10.34
CA GLU A 185 9.04 35.55 11.75
C GLU A 185 7.65 35.88 12.31
N ALA A 186 7.13 37.09 12.03
CA ALA A 186 5.80 37.50 12.44
C ALA A 186 4.69 36.62 11.83
N VAL A 187 4.80 36.28 10.55
CA VAL A 187 3.81 35.42 9.86
C VAL A 187 3.91 33.96 10.32
N ASN A 188 5.12 33.45 10.57
CA ASN A 188 5.33 32.10 11.11
C ASN A 188 4.80 31.93 12.53
N ALA A 189 4.73 33.01 13.31
CA ALA A 189 4.10 33.01 14.63
C ALA A 189 2.56 32.93 14.57
N MET A 190 1.95 33.04 13.39
CA MET A 190 0.49 33.00 13.21
C MET A 190 0.01 31.59 12.83
N THR A 191 -1.18 31.22 13.32
CA THR A 191 -1.90 30.05 12.84
C THR A 191 -2.68 30.42 11.59
N LEU A 192 -2.20 29.99 10.42
CA LEU A 192 -2.82 30.29 9.13
C LEU A 192 -3.29 28.99 8.45
N GLU A 193 -4.56 28.96 8.03
CA GLU A 193 -5.19 27.74 7.49
C GLU A 193 -5.00 27.57 5.97
N SER A 194 -4.41 28.56 5.30
CA SER A 194 -4.19 28.51 3.86
C SER A 194 -2.95 29.28 3.42
N ALA A 195 -2.33 28.83 2.34
CA ALA A 195 -1.20 29.51 1.74
C ALA A 195 -1.60 30.93 1.25
N GLN A 196 -2.83 31.11 0.77
CA GLN A 196 -3.34 32.45 0.39
C GLN A 196 -3.40 33.41 1.60
N SER A 197 -3.67 32.91 2.81
CA SER A 197 -3.62 33.70 4.04
C SER A 197 -2.19 34.14 4.38
N VAL A 198 -1.19 33.28 4.15
CA VAL A 198 0.24 33.61 4.30
C VAL A 198 0.62 34.77 3.38
N LYS A 199 0.23 34.70 2.09
CA LYS A 199 0.49 35.77 1.12
C LYS A 199 -0.10 37.11 1.55
N ASN A 200 -1.36 37.11 1.97
CA ASN A 200 -2.04 38.34 2.39
C ASN A 200 -1.35 38.97 3.60
N LYS A 201 -0.88 38.16 4.55
CA LYS A 201 -0.14 38.66 5.72
C LYS A 201 1.24 39.20 5.38
N LEU A 202 1.94 38.59 4.41
CA LEU A 202 3.20 39.15 3.92
C LEU A 202 3.00 40.52 3.23
N TYR A 203 1.89 40.71 2.49
CA TYR A 203 1.54 42.03 1.93
C TYR A 203 1.24 43.09 3.00
N GLU A 204 0.53 42.72 4.06
CA GLU A 204 0.22 43.63 5.18
C GLU A 204 1.49 44.12 5.89
N GLN A 205 2.56 43.32 5.90
CA GLN A 205 3.88 43.68 6.44
C GLN A 205 4.73 44.53 5.48
N LYS A 206 4.15 45.07 4.40
CA LYS A 206 4.80 45.96 3.40
C LYS A 206 5.92 45.30 2.58
N VAL A 207 5.97 43.97 2.53
CA VAL A 207 6.92 43.24 1.67
C VAL A 207 6.52 43.40 0.20
N GLN A 208 7.41 43.91 -0.66
CA GLN A 208 7.16 43.99 -2.10
C GLN A 208 7.29 42.61 -2.76
N ILE A 209 6.18 42.10 -3.29
CA ILE A 209 6.13 40.82 -4.02
C ILE A 209 5.93 41.15 -5.51
N ARG A 210 6.96 40.95 -6.34
CA ARG A 210 6.95 41.33 -7.77
C ARG A 210 6.26 40.31 -8.67
N GLU A 211 6.43 39.02 -8.43
CA GLU A 211 5.75 37.97 -9.19
C GLU A 211 5.13 36.95 -8.23
N SER A 212 3.81 36.77 -8.33
CA SER A 212 3.11 35.72 -7.59
C SER A 212 2.61 34.66 -8.57
N ARG A 213 3.34 33.56 -8.72
CA ARG A 213 2.73 32.31 -9.18
C ARG A 213 2.30 31.52 -7.96
N PHE A 214 1.25 32.02 -7.30
CA PHE A 214 0.58 31.29 -6.22
C PHE A 214 -0.36 30.20 -6.76
N SER A 215 -0.54 30.14 -8.08
CA SER A 215 -1.62 29.39 -8.71
C SER A 215 -1.43 27.89 -8.67
N ASP A 216 -0.19 27.41 -8.66
CA ASP A 216 0.11 25.98 -8.74
C ASP A 216 1.08 25.57 -7.62
N PRO A 217 0.72 24.57 -6.79
CA PRO A 217 1.65 24.03 -5.81
C PRO A 217 2.87 23.43 -6.52
N VAL A 218 4.07 23.80 -6.06
CA VAL A 218 5.34 23.31 -6.63
C VAL A 218 5.56 21.83 -6.29
N CYS A 219 4.92 21.38 -5.20
CA CYS A 219 4.92 20.00 -4.78
C CYS A 219 3.55 19.64 -4.24
N LYS A 220 3.08 18.45 -4.59
CA LYS A 220 2.02 17.80 -3.84
C LYS A 220 2.41 16.35 -3.61
N SER A 221 2.61 15.99 -2.35
CA SER A 221 2.84 14.61 -1.94
C SER A 221 1.63 14.12 -1.14
N SER A 222 1.35 12.82 -1.20
CA SER A 222 0.43 12.24 -0.22
C SER A 222 0.90 10.88 0.22
N ARG A 223 0.98 10.69 1.54
CA ARG A 223 1.33 9.43 2.17
C ARG A 223 0.21 8.97 3.10
N ILE A 224 0.12 7.66 3.28
CA ILE A 224 -0.81 7.06 4.23
C ILE A 224 -0.01 6.63 5.43
N GLU A 225 -0.31 7.24 6.58
CA GLU A 225 0.23 6.81 7.86
C GLU A 225 -0.77 5.84 8.50
N LEU A 226 -0.28 4.68 8.93
CA LEU A 226 -1.07 3.67 9.60
C LEU A 226 -0.75 3.69 11.10
N PHE A 227 -1.79 3.75 11.91
CA PHE A 227 -1.69 3.71 13.37
C PHE A 227 -2.53 2.56 13.90
N MET A 228 -1.94 1.74 14.77
CA MET A 228 -2.67 0.70 15.48
C MET A 228 -3.22 1.29 16.78
N GLU A 229 -4.53 1.19 17.02
CA GLU A 229 -5.05 1.43 18.37
C GLU A 229 -4.66 0.26 19.27
N GLU A 230 -4.22 0.54 20.50
CA GLU A 230 -3.78 -0.47 21.46
C GLU A 230 -4.77 -1.64 21.60
N LYS A 231 -4.21 -2.83 21.85
CA LYS A 231 -4.94 -4.10 21.97
C LYS A 231 -6.06 -3.99 23.01
N THR A 232 -7.30 -4.14 22.56
CA THR A 232 -8.37 -4.58 23.47
C THR A 232 -8.39 -6.11 23.46
N GLU A 233 -7.64 -6.71 24.40
CA GLU A 233 -7.79 -8.13 24.69
C GLU A 233 -9.21 -8.37 25.21
N LYS A 234 -10.01 -9.10 24.44
CA LYS A 234 -11.18 -9.76 25.02
C LYS A 234 -10.67 -10.85 25.94
N ARG A 235 -10.62 -10.58 27.25
CA ARG A 235 -10.60 -11.62 28.29
C ARG A 235 -11.87 -12.46 28.14
N GLY A 236 -11.77 -13.57 27.42
CA GLY A 236 -12.73 -14.66 27.48
C GLY A 236 -12.44 -15.47 28.74
N PHE A 237 -12.96 -15.01 29.88
CA PHE A 237 -13.03 -15.81 31.10
C PHE A 237 -14.32 -16.64 31.02
N CYS A 238 -14.20 -17.96 30.91
CA CYS A 238 -15.28 -18.91 31.17
C CYS A 238 -14.75 -20.00 32.12
N PRO A 239 -14.90 -19.85 33.45
CA PRO A 239 -15.19 -20.97 34.32
C PRO A 239 -16.70 -21.23 34.17
N ASP A 240 -17.19 -22.43 33.87
CA ASP A 240 -17.06 -23.59 34.72
C ASP A 240 -17.08 -24.89 33.92
N ARG A 241 -16.18 -25.80 34.33
CA ARG A 241 -16.31 -27.23 34.07
C ARG A 241 -17.38 -27.77 35.02
N ILE A 242 -18.39 -28.38 34.42
CA ILE A 242 -19.07 -29.62 34.82
C ILE A 242 -18.58 -30.18 36.17
N ASN A 243 -19.37 -29.98 37.24
CA ASN A 243 -19.39 -30.91 38.37
C ASN A 243 -20.33 -32.05 37.99
N CYS A 244 -19.76 -33.15 37.50
CA CYS A 244 -20.39 -34.47 37.59
C CYS A 244 -19.94 -35.09 38.91
N THR A 245 -20.80 -35.01 39.92
CA THR A 245 -20.83 -35.95 41.03
C THR A 245 -22.29 -36.18 41.42
N ASP A 246 -22.66 -37.46 41.33
CA ASP A 246 -23.61 -38.18 42.19
C ASP A 246 -25.12 -38.25 41.81
N ILE A 247 -25.46 -39.51 41.45
CA ILE A 247 -26.74 -40.26 41.50
C ILE A 247 -27.68 -40.15 40.29
#